data_AF-A0A067PGG9-F1
#
_entry.id   AF-A0A067PGG9-F1
#
_cell.length_a   1.000
_cell.length_b   1.000
_cell.length_c   1.000
_cell.angle_alpha   90.00
_cell.angle_beta   90.00
_cell.angle_gamma   90.00
#
_symmetry.space_group_name_H-M   'P 1'
#
loop_
_entity.id
_entity.type
_entity.pdbx_description
1 polymer ?
#
loop_
_entity_poly.entity_id
_entity_poly.type
_entity_poly.pdbx_seq_one_letter_code
_entity_poly.pdbx_strand_id
1 'polypeptide(L)'
;MVWLGASSHTLEKYQILKKSDCRVNTGIIDDPSERGNCNKVLPWIWGLGNGQNKGKHLTDFVRLHWLRAKAMRDRWQEELTFIINEMDWVCNYFNYHGDTWRRRAEHHSPIPGHEAYAARQCHMWYCFARTTRTQFEEAKLMHPHPILADFHVNRLVKEFQDLVDSDSEDQQSQSSSGAEDDV
;
A
#
# COMPACT_ATOMS: atom_id res chain seq x y z
N MET A 1 35.71 -9.58 -31.73
CA MET A 1 35.11 -8.33 -32.26
C MET A 1 34.20 -8.75 -33.40
N VAL A 2 32.88 -8.60 -33.24
CA VAL A 2 31.90 -9.06 -34.24
C VAL A 2 31.57 -7.89 -35.16
N TRP A 3 31.91 -8.00 -36.45
CA TRP A 3 31.60 -6.97 -37.45
C TRP A 3 30.30 -7.37 -38.16
N LEU A 4 29.19 -6.75 -37.79
CA LEU A 4 27.86 -7.06 -38.32
C LEU A 4 27.56 -6.39 -39.67
N GLY A 5 28.49 -5.62 -40.24
CA GLY A 5 28.31 -4.92 -41.52
C GLY A 5 27.14 -3.91 -41.55
N ALA A 6 26.58 -3.56 -40.38
CA ALA A 6 25.43 -2.68 -40.26
C ALA A 6 25.85 -1.19 -40.27
N SER A 7 24.95 -0.33 -40.75
CA SER A 7 25.16 1.12 -40.72
C SER A 7 25.25 1.65 -39.28
N SER A 8 25.98 2.75 -39.08
CA SER A 8 26.18 3.38 -37.75
C SER A 8 24.85 3.63 -37.02
N HIS A 9 23.85 4.15 -37.74
CA HIS A 9 22.50 4.38 -37.23
C HIS A 9 21.80 3.09 -36.75
N THR A 10 22.05 1.96 -37.41
CA THR A 10 21.49 0.66 -37.03
C THR A 10 22.17 0.12 -35.76
N LEU A 11 23.48 0.30 -35.62
CA LEU A 11 24.25 -0.11 -34.44
C LEU A 11 23.97 0.75 -33.19
N GLU A 12 23.57 2.00 -33.38
CA GLU A 12 23.15 2.88 -32.29
C GLU A 12 21.78 2.45 -31.72
N LYS A 13 20.91 1.90 -32.57
CA LYS A 13 19.58 1.39 -32.18
C LYS A 13 19.63 -0.06 -31.65
N TYR A 14 20.42 -0.92 -32.28
CA TYR A 14 20.55 -2.34 -31.95
C TYR A 14 21.98 -2.63 -31.50
N GLN A 15 22.25 -2.41 -30.20
CA GLN A 15 23.57 -2.67 -29.64
C GLN A 15 23.84 -4.19 -29.55
N ILE A 16 25.07 -4.56 -29.24
CA ILE A 16 25.42 -5.98 -29.09
C ILE A 16 24.79 -6.50 -27.80
N LEU A 17 24.03 -7.59 -27.91
CA LEU A 17 23.43 -8.27 -26.77
C LEU A 17 24.50 -9.05 -25.99
N LYS A 18 24.79 -8.64 -24.76
CA LYS A 18 25.68 -9.38 -23.86
C LYS A 18 24.86 -10.30 -22.95
N LYS A 19 25.48 -11.38 -22.45
CA LYS A 19 24.81 -12.31 -21.52
C LYS A 19 24.40 -11.64 -20.20
N SER A 20 25.08 -10.55 -19.82
CA SER A 20 24.68 -9.68 -18.71
C SER A 20 23.32 -9.01 -18.91
N ASP A 21 22.97 -8.69 -20.16
CA ASP A 21 21.77 -7.94 -20.53
C ASP A 21 20.52 -8.82 -20.52
N CYS A 22 20.71 -10.14 -20.64
CA CYS A 22 19.65 -11.14 -20.53
C CYS A 22 19.38 -11.58 -19.09
N ARG A 23 20.12 -11.06 -18.10
CA ARG A 23 19.81 -11.34 -16.70
C ARG A 23 18.57 -10.53 -16.35
N VAL A 24 17.47 -11.22 -16.06
CA VAL A 24 16.27 -10.58 -15.52
C VAL A 24 16.63 -10.11 -14.11
N ASN A 25 16.97 -8.83 -13.98
CA ASN A 25 17.19 -8.22 -12.69
C ASN A 25 15.84 -7.74 -12.18
N THR A 26 15.04 -8.69 -11.71
CA THR A 26 13.74 -8.39 -11.10
C THR A 26 13.88 -7.67 -9.77
N GLY A 27 15.08 -7.39 -9.24
CA GLY A 27 15.25 -6.62 -7.98
C GLY A 27 14.59 -5.23 -7.97
N ILE A 28 14.26 -4.66 -9.14
CA ILE A 28 13.44 -3.43 -9.24
C ILE A 28 11.94 -3.70 -8.94
N ILE A 29 11.48 -4.95 -9.12
CA ILE A 29 10.09 -5.43 -9.03
C ILE A 29 9.86 -6.32 -7.80
N ASP A 30 10.82 -7.20 -7.46
CA ASP A 30 10.67 -8.25 -6.45
C ASP A 30 11.04 -7.77 -5.03
N ASP A 31 12.05 -6.88 -4.88
CA ASP A 31 12.53 -6.42 -3.57
C ASP A 31 12.65 -4.88 -3.50
N PRO A 32 11.57 -4.17 -3.13
CA PRO A 32 11.58 -2.70 -2.97
C PRO A 32 12.51 -2.20 -1.85
N SER A 33 12.92 -3.10 -0.96
CA SER A 33 13.75 -2.81 0.23
C SER A 33 15.24 -2.74 -0.08
N GLU A 34 15.70 -3.19 -1.24
CA GLU A 34 17.12 -3.10 -1.62
C GLU A 34 17.48 -1.65 -2.00
N ARG A 35 18.07 -0.93 -1.05
CA ARG A 35 18.65 0.40 -1.28
C ARG A 35 19.66 0.32 -2.43
N GLY A 36 19.47 1.14 -3.48
CA GLY A 36 20.36 1.22 -4.63
C GLY A 36 19.85 0.59 -5.93
N ASN A 37 18.69 -0.06 -5.94
CA ASN A 37 18.08 -0.58 -7.17
C ASN A 37 17.53 0.52 -8.09
N CYS A 38 17.20 1.69 -7.54
CA CYS A 38 16.78 2.88 -8.28
C CYS A 38 17.84 3.40 -9.27
N ASN A 39 19.13 3.12 -9.03
CA ASN A 39 20.24 3.56 -9.89
C ASN A 39 20.73 2.47 -10.87
N LYS A 40 20.14 1.27 -10.84
CA LYS A 40 20.53 0.19 -11.77
C LYS A 40 19.95 0.48 -13.15
N VAL A 41 20.81 0.85 -14.10
CA VAL A 41 20.43 1.06 -15.50
C VAL A 41 19.97 -0.27 -16.10
N LEU A 42 18.70 -0.35 -16.51
CA LEU A 42 18.17 -1.51 -17.21
C LEU A 42 18.90 -1.72 -18.54
N PRO A 43 19.13 -2.98 -18.96
CA PRO A 43 19.75 -3.26 -20.25
C PRO A 43 19.05 -2.56 -21.42
N TRP A 44 19.82 -2.12 -22.41
CA TRP A 44 19.33 -1.31 -23.53
C TRP A 44 18.17 -1.96 -24.31
N ILE A 45 18.09 -3.29 -24.33
CA ILE A 45 16.98 -4.05 -24.94
C ILE A 45 15.62 -3.80 -24.28
N TRP A 46 15.60 -3.45 -22.99
CA TRP A 46 14.39 -3.13 -22.23
C TRP A 46 14.04 -1.66 -22.31
N GLY A 47 14.95 -0.81 -22.80
CA GLY A 47 14.69 0.56 -23.16
C GLY A 47 14.02 0.64 -24.54
N LEU A 48 12.75 0.24 -24.66
CA LEU A 48 11.95 0.56 -25.83
C LEU A 48 12.03 2.08 -26.14
N GLY A 49 12.20 2.42 -27.41
CA GLY A 49 12.27 3.80 -27.89
C GLY A 49 13.65 4.22 -28.38
N ASN A 50 13.66 5.05 -29.42
CA ASN A 50 14.82 5.67 -30.04
C ASN A 50 14.85 7.17 -29.69
N GLY A 51 16.05 7.74 -29.61
CA GLY A 51 16.25 9.16 -29.28
C GLY A 51 15.67 9.57 -27.92
N GLN A 52 14.85 10.63 -27.91
CA GLN A 52 14.25 11.22 -26.70
C GLN A 52 13.21 10.33 -25.98
N ASN A 53 12.74 9.26 -26.61
CA ASN A 53 11.73 8.35 -26.02
C ASN A 53 12.33 7.15 -25.27
N LYS A 54 13.67 7.04 -25.20
CA LYS A 54 14.37 5.96 -24.48
C LYS A 54 13.94 5.95 -23.00
N GLY A 55 13.30 4.87 -22.56
CA GLY A 55 12.94 4.67 -21.15
C GLY A 55 11.58 5.23 -20.73
N LYS A 56 10.83 5.90 -21.63
CA LYS A 56 9.50 6.47 -21.30
C LYS A 56 8.50 5.41 -20.86
N HIS A 57 8.44 4.28 -21.56
CA HIS A 57 7.58 3.12 -21.23
C HIS A 57 7.94 2.49 -19.89
N LEU A 58 9.21 2.56 -19.47
CA LEU A 58 9.64 2.08 -18.17
C LEU A 58 9.19 3.04 -17.07
N THR A 59 9.33 4.35 -17.28
CA THR A 59 8.77 5.36 -16.36
C THR A 59 7.26 5.20 -16.23
N ASP A 60 6.55 4.95 -17.33
CA ASP A 60 5.11 4.66 -17.32
C ASP A 60 4.82 3.36 -16.55
N PHE A 61 5.61 2.31 -16.72
CA PHE A 61 5.49 1.06 -15.97
C PHE A 61 5.67 1.29 -14.46
N VAL A 62 6.75 1.96 -14.03
CA VAL A 62 7.01 2.28 -12.63
C VAL A 62 5.87 3.13 -12.06
N ARG A 63 5.40 4.13 -12.80
CA ARG A 63 4.27 4.98 -12.41
C ARG A 63 2.97 4.18 -12.25
N LEU A 64 2.69 3.24 -13.17
CA LEU A 64 1.53 2.35 -13.07
C LEU A 64 1.62 1.43 -11.86
N HIS A 65 2.79 0.88 -11.58
CA HIS A 65 3.02 0.05 -10.39
C HIS A 65 2.82 0.85 -9.10
N TRP A 66 3.35 2.06 -9.04
CA TRP A 66 3.10 2.98 -7.92
C TRP A 66 1.60 3.31 -7.78
N LEU A 67 0.90 3.64 -8.87
CA LEU A 67 -0.53 3.92 -8.85
C LEU A 67 -1.35 2.72 -8.36
N ARG A 68 -1.00 1.51 -8.78
CA ARG A 68 -1.64 0.27 -8.32
C ARG A 68 -1.40 0.03 -6.83
N ALA A 69 -0.15 0.14 -6.38
CA ALA A 69 0.20 0.01 -4.96
C ALA A 69 -0.53 1.05 -4.10
N LYS A 70 -0.58 2.30 -4.58
CA LYS A 70 -1.34 3.39 -3.96
C LYS A 70 -2.82 3.06 -3.86
N ALA A 71 -3.45 2.64 -4.97
CA ALA A 71 -4.87 2.28 -5.00
C ALA A 71 -5.19 1.08 -4.10
N MET A 72 -4.32 0.06 -4.04
CA MET A 72 -4.48 -1.06 -3.12
C MET A 72 -4.42 -0.60 -1.68
N ARG A 73 -3.45 0.26 -1.32
CA ARG A 73 -3.37 0.83 0.03
C ARG A 73 -4.61 1.67 0.36
N ASP A 74 -5.05 2.55 -0.53
CA ASP A 74 -6.25 3.38 -0.34
C ASP A 74 -7.49 2.50 -0.09
N ARG A 75 -7.64 1.44 -0.88
CA ARG A 75 -8.70 0.46 -0.69
C ARG A 75 -8.62 -0.24 0.67
N TRP A 76 -7.43 -0.66 1.10
CA TRP A 76 -7.26 -1.32 2.40
C TRP A 76 -7.59 -0.36 3.55
N GLN A 77 -7.29 0.93 3.40
CA GLN A 77 -7.67 1.96 4.37
C GLN A 77 -9.19 2.13 4.45
N GLU A 78 -9.88 2.15 3.31
CA GLU A 78 -11.35 2.16 3.27
C GLU A 78 -11.94 0.90 3.93
N GLU A 79 -11.42 -0.28 3.57
CA GLU A 79 -11.87 -1.57 4.12
C GLU A 79 -11.66 -1.64 5.64
N LEU A 80 -10.54 -1.17 6.17
CA LEU A 80 -10.31 -1.07 7.62
C LEU A 80 -11.35 -0.17 8.29
N THR A 81 -11.65 0.98 7.69
CA THR A 81 -12.67 1.89 8.20
C THR A 81 -14.05 1.23 8.20
N PHE A 82 -14.40 0.50 7.15
CA PHE A 82 -15.64 -0.26 7.08
C PHE A 82 -15.71 -1.35 8.14
N ILE A 83 -14.64 -2.14 8.33
CA ILE A 83 -14.62 -3.24 9.30
C ILE A 83 -14.82 -2.70 10.73
N ILE A 84 -14.18 -1.58 11.10
CA ILE A 84 -14.34 -0.98 12.43
C ILE A 84 -15.80 -0.56 12.65
N ASN A 85 -16.42 0.07 11.65
CA ASN A 85 -17.83 0.46 11.71
C ASN A 85 -18.76 -0.77 11.74
N GLU A 86 -18.44 -1.81 10.97
CA GLU A 86 -19.21 -3.05 10.91
C GLU A 86 -19.19 -3.78 12.26
N MET A 87 -18.06 -3.83 12.95
CA MET A 87 -17.98 -4.36 14.32
C MET A 87 -18.99 -3.68 15.26
N ASP A 88 -19.09 -2.35 15.18
CA ASP A 88 -20.03 -1.58 16.01
C ASP A 88 -21.49 -1.81 15.56
N TRP A 89 -21.73 -1.90 14.25
CA TRP A 89 -23.06 -2.21 13.69
C TRP A 89 -23.54 -3.60 14.07
N VAL A 90 -22.68 -4.62 14.07
CA VAL A 90 -23.03 -5.99 14.48
C VAL A 90 -23.47 -6.03 15.95
N CYS A 91 -22.75 -5.35 16.85
CA CYS A 91 -23.17 -5.23 18.25
C CYS A 91 -24.54 -4.53 18.38
N ASN A 92 -24.76 -3.45 17.64
CA ASN A 92 -26.04 -2.72 17.64
C ASN A 92 -27.18 -3.56 17.07
N TYR A 93 -26.92 -4.36 16.04
CA TYR A 93 -27.88 -5.28 15.44
C TYR A 93 -28.36 -6.33 16.46
N PHE A 94 -27.43 -6.92 17.23
CA PHE A 94 -27.80 -7.86 18.28
C PHE A 94 -28.58 -7.20 19.42
N ASN A 95 -28.20 -5.99 19.84
CA ASN A 95 -28.98 -5.24 20.82
C ASN A 95 -30.39 -4.95 20.33
N TYR A 96 -30.55 -4.52 19.08
CA TYR A 96 -31.84 -4.26 18.45
C TYR A 96 -32.74 -5.51 18.45
N HIS A 97 -32.19 -6.69 18.13
CA HIS A 97 -32.94 -7.94 18.23
C HIS A 97 -33.27 -8.32 19.66
N GLY A 98 -32.33 -8.14 20.59
CA GLY A 98 -32.55 -8.31 22.02
C GLY A 98 -33.72 -7.45 22.53
N ASP A 99 -33.76 -6.18 22.15
CA ASP A 99 -34.84 -5.24 22.50
C ASP A 99 -36.17 -5.62 21.83
N THR A 100 -36.13 -6.13 20.60
CA THR A 100 -37.32 -6.61 19.89
C THR A 100 -37.91 -7.83 20.59
N TRP A 101 -37.08 -8.78 21.02
CA TRP A 101 -37.52 -9.94 21.80
C TRP A 101 -37.93 -9.58 23.22
N ARG A 102 -37.28 -8.58 23.84
CA ARG A 102 -37.67 -8.03 25.13
C ARG A 102 -39.11 -7.51 25.09
N ARG A 103 -39.42 -6.65 24.10
CA ARG A 103 -40.78 -6.12 23.90
C ARG A 103 -41.83 -7.20 23.67
N ARG A 104 -41.44 -8.33 23.06
CA ARG A 104 -42.30 -9.51 22.86
C ARG A 104 -42.48 -10.33 24.14
N ALA A 105 -41.46 -10.41 25.00
CA ALA A 105 -41.55 -11.07 26.30
C ALA A 105 -42.40 -10.25 27.28
N GLU A 106 -42.32 -8.92 27.22
CA GLU A 106 -43.14 -8.00 28.03
C GLU A 106 -44.61 -7.97 27.56
N HIS A 107 -44.89 -8.36 26.32
CA HIS A 107 -46.27 -8.56 25.87
C HIS A 107 -46.85 -9.82 26.49
N HIS A 108 -47.93 -9.65 27.26
CA HIS A 108 -48.68 -10.78 27.80
C HIS A 108 -49.28 -11.64 26.68
N SER A 109 -48.67 -12.81 26.47
CA SER A 109 -49.21 -13.84 25.60
C SER A 109 -50.23 -14.68 26.39
N PRO A 110 -51.33 -15.11 25.76
CA PRO A 110 -52.29 -16.02 26.39
C PRO A 110 -51.67 -17.39 26.74
N ILE A 111 -50.53 -17.73 26.13
CA ILE A 111 -49.78 -18.97 26.37
C ILE A 111 -48.48 -18.63 27.10
N PRO A 112 -48.28 -19.11 28.36
CA PRO A 112 -47.08 -18.84 29.16
C PRO A 112 -45.77 -19.29 28.49
N GLY A 113 -45.82 -20.34 27.68
CA GLY A 113 -44.64 -20.85 26.96
C GLY A 113 -44.06 -19.87 25.95
N HIS A 114 -44.88 -19.00 25.36
CA HIS A 114 -44.40 -17.98 24.42
C HIS A 114 -43.60 -16.89 25.13
N GLU A 115 -44.03 -16.49 26.32
CA GLU A 115 -43.30 -15.53 27.17
C GLU A 115 -41.94 -16.10 27.58
N ALA A 116 -41.93 -17.34 28.08
CA ALA A 116 -40.69 -18.02 28.46
C ALA A 116 -39.72 -18.15 27.26
N TYR A 117 -40.23 -18.47 26.07
CA TYR A 117 -39.42 -18.57 24.86
C TYR A 117 -38.87 -17.19 24.43
N ALA A 118 -39.71 -16.15 24.43
CA ALA A 118 -39.29 -14.79 24.09
C ALA A 118 -38.22 -14.26 25.06
N ALA A 119 -38.38 -14.52 26.37
CA ALA A 119 -37.38 -14.19 27.39
C ALA A 119 -36.05 -14.91 27.13
N ARG A 120 -36.09 -16.19 26.77
CA ARG A 120 -34.88 -16.96 26.39
C ARG A 120 -34.21 -16.37 25.16
N GLN A 121 -34.95 -16.02 24.12
CA GLN A 121 -34.41 -15.40 22.90
C GLN A 121 -33.79 -14.04 23.20
N CYS A 122 -34.48 -13.21 23.99
CA CYS A 122 -33.97 -11.92 24.45
C CYS A 122 -32.61 -12.06 25.16
N HIS A 123 -32.53 -12.99 26.12
CA HIS A 123 -31.27 -13.27 26.83
C HIS A 123 -30.16 -13.72 25.87
N MET A 124 -30.45 -14.64 24.95
CA MET A 124 -29.48 -15.12 23.96
C MET A 124 -28.90 -13.99 23.11
N TRP A 125 -29.74 -13.08 22.59
CA TRP A 125 -29.29 -11.95 21.77
C TRP A 125 -28.40 -10.98 22.54
N TYR A 126 -28.73 -10.68 23.80
CA TYR A 126 -27.85 -9.86 24.63
C TYR A 126 -26.52 -10.56 24.98
N CYS A 127 -26.54 -11.88 25.16
CA CYS A 127 -25.30 -12.65 25.32
C CYS A 127 -24.42 -12.53 24.07
N PHE A 128 -24.98 -12.64 22.86
CA PHE A 128 -24.22 -12.39 21.63
C PHE A 128 -23.66 -10.97 21.60
N ALA A 129 -24.48 -9.94 21.85
CA ALA A 129 -24.03 -8.54 21.85
C ALA A 129 -22.87 -8.29 22.83
N ARG A 130 -22.93 -8.89 24.03
CA ARG A 130 -21.87 -8.76 25.04
C ARG A 130 -20.60 -9.47 24.61
N THR A 131 -20.70 -10.73 24.19
CA THR A 131 -19.54 -11.54 23.79
C THR A 131 -18.86 -10.97 22.56
N THR A 132 -19.61 -10.52 21.56
CA THR A 132 -19.01 -9.91 20.36
C THR A 132 -18.37 -8.57 20.67
N ARG A 133 -18.99 -7.74 21.53
CA ARG A 133 -18.38 -6.49 21.97
C ARG A 133 -17.03 -6.72 22.64
N THR A 134 -16.95 -7.66 23.59
CA THR A 134 -15.68 -7.97 24.27
C THR A 134 -14.64 -8.50 23.29
N GLN A 135 -15.02 -9.41 22.39
CA GLN A 135 -14.09 -9.95 21.39
C GLN A 135 -13.62 -8.89 20.38
N PHE A 136 -14.50 -7.98 19.97
CA PHE A 136 -14.11 -6.89 19.06
C PHE A 136 -13.25 -5.84 19.75
N GLU A 137 -13.52 -5.51 21.01
CA GLU A 137 -12.66 -4.63 21.81
C GLU A 137 -11.26 -5.25 22.00
N GLU A 138 -11.19 -6.55 22.32
CA GLU A 138 -9.92 -7.30 22.39
C GLU A 138 -9.18 -7.30 21.04
N ALA A 139 -9.88 -7.54 19.93
CA ALA A 139 -9.27 -7.52 18.59
C ALA A 139 -8.75 -6.12 18.22
N LYS A 140 -9.49 -5.05 18.54
CA LYS A 140 -9.07 -3.65 18.35
C LYS A 140 -7.83 -3.31 19.20
N LEU A 141 -7.68 -3.94 20.37
CA LEU A 141 -6.51 -3.74 21.26
C LEU A 141 -5.29 -4.56 20.84
N MET A 142 -5.47 -5.82 20.41
CA MET A 142 -4.36 -6.68 19.94
C MET A 142 -3.75 -6.18 18.63
N HIS A 143 -4.60 -5.63 17.77
CA HIS A 143 -4.19 -5.02 16.52
C HIS A 143 -4.51 -3.53 16.60
N PRO A 144 -3.66 -2.74 17.32
CA PRO A 144 -3.80 -1.29 17.31
C PRO A 144 -3.62 -0.87 15.86
N HIS A 145 -4.75 -0.56 15.22
CA HIS A 145 -4.78 0.08 13.93
C HIS A 145 -3.98 1.36 14.12
N PRO A 146 -2.92 1.60 13.32
CA PRO A 146 -2.31 2.91 13.28
C PRO A 146 -3.46 3.83 12.93
N ILE A 147 -3.92 4.58 13.93
CA ILE A 147 -4.95 5.59 13.76
C ILE A 147 -4.53 6.36 12.51
N LEU A 148 -5.51 6.74 11.71
CA LEU A 148 -5.43 7.51 10.45
C LEU A 148 -4.35 8.64 10.38
N ALA A 149 -3.68 8.96 11.48
CA ALA A 149 -2.50 9.80 11.63
C ALA A 149 -1.18 9.26 11.01
N ASP A 150 -0.93 7.95 10.92
CA ASP A 150 0.40 7.47 10.47
C ASP A 150 0.47 7.13 8.96
N PHE A 151 -0.67 6.99 8.29
CA PHE A 151 -0.74 6.77 6.84
C PHE A 151 -0.84 8.09 6.07
N HIS A 152 -0.09 9.12 6.49
CA HIS A 152 0.05 10.35 5.72
C HIS A 152 0.90 10.10 4.46
N VAL A 153 0.22 9.66 3.41
CA VAL A 153 0.74 9.56 2.02
C VAL A 153 1.29 10.89 1.52
N ASN A 154 0.81 11.98 2.11
CA ASN A 154 1.21 13.35 1.85
C ASN A 154 1.85 13.94 3.11
N ARG A 155 2.89 13.30 3.64
CA ARG A 155 3.93 14.09 4.31
C ARG A 155 4.28 15.22 3.35
N LEU A 156 4.07 16.47 3.78
CA LEU A 156 4.05 17.64 2.91
C LEU A 156 5.21 17.54 1.92
N VAL A 157 4.93 17.69 0.63
CA VAL A 157 5.92 17.64 -0.47
C VAL A 157 7.20 18.43 -0.15
N LYS A 158 7.10 19.45 0.72
CA LYS A 158 8.22 20.16 1.33
C LYS A 158 9.28 19.25 1.94
N GLU A 159 8.95 18.29 2.81
CA GLU A 159 9.97 17.42 3.45
C GLU A 159 10.70 16.52 2.45
N PHE A 160 10.04 16.14 1.34
CA PHE A 160 10.67 15.36 0.29
C PHE A 160 11.58 16.21 -0.59
N GLN A 161 11.18 17.46 -0.85
CA GLN A 161 11.96 18.43 -1.60
C GLN A 161 13.21 18.84 -0.80
N ASP A 162 13.06 19.08 0.51
CA ASP A 162 14.16 19.42 1.43
C ASP A 162 15.21 18.29 1.50
N LEU A 163 14.78 17.02 1.42
CA LEU A 163 15.69 15.86 1.40
C LEU A 163 16.45 15.74 0.07
N VAL A 164 15.76 15.95 -1.06
CA VAL A 164 16.35 15.91 -2.42
C VAL A 164 17.30 17.09 -2.67
N ASP A 165 16.98 18.26 -2.11
CA ASP A 165 17.83 19.45 -2.21
C ASP A 165 19.05 19.33 -1.29
N SER A 166 18.95 18.64 -0.14
CA SER A 166 20.12 18.38 0.74
C SER A 166 21.18 17.46 0.11
N ASP A 167 20.77 16.42 -0.63
CA ASP A 167 21.70 15.51 -1.32
C ASP A 167 22.42 16.20 -2.52
N SER A 168 21.89 17.33 -2.98
CA SER A 168 22.41 18.10 -4.12
C SER A 168 23.50 19.09 -3.72
N GLU A 169 23.45 19.64 -2.50
CA GLU A 169 24.47 20.57 -1.97
C GLU A 169 25.77 19.85 -1.55
N ASP A 170 25.66 18.60 -1.10
CA ASP A 170 26.81 17.78 -0.69
C ASP A 170 27.72 17.38 -1.88
N GLN A 171 27.17 17.31 -3.11
CA GLN A 171 27.95 17.01 -4.31
C GLN A 171 28.67 18.24 -4.89
N GLN A 172 28.18 19.46 -4.63
CA GLN A 172 28.85 20.69 -5.05
C GLN A 172 30.01 21.06 -4.13
N SER A 173 29.92 20.73 -2.84
CA SER A 173 31.00 21.01 -1.88
C SER A 173 32.25 20.14 -2.07
N GLN A 174 32.12 18.95 -2.67
CA GLN A 174 33.27 18.08 -2.98
C GLN A 174 34.01 18.43 -4.28
N SER A 175 33.41 19.24 -5.18
CA SER A 175 34.06 19.62 -6.46
C SER A 175 34.84 20.94 -6.40
N SER A 176 34.72 21.71 -5.31
CA SER A 176 35.41 23.01 -5.13
C SER A 176 36.75 22.94 -4.38
N SER A 177 37.16 21.78 -3.84
CA SER A 177 38.35 21.66 -2.97
C SER A 177 39.66 21.29 -3.72
N GLY A 178 39.64 21.27 -5.06
CA GLY A 178 40.71 20.64 -5.87
C GLY A 178 41.57 21.57 -6.73
N ALA A 179 41.54 22.88 -6.52
CA ALA A 179 42.36 23.80 -7.32
C ALA A 179 42.85 24.96 -6.45
N GLU A 180 44.01 24.80 -5.80
CA GLU A 180 44.92 25.90 -5.51
C GLU A 180 46.33 25.37 -5.14
N ASP A 181 47.31 26.09 -5.67
CA ASP A 181 48.76 26.18 -5.37
C ASP A 181 49.69 25.07 -5.90
N ASP A 182 50.44 25.25 -6.99
CA ASP A 182 51.49 26.21 -7.41
C ASP A 182 52.95 25.72 -7.17
N VAL A 183 53.77 26.02 -8.18
CA VAL A 183 55.25 25.95 -8.35
C VAL A 183 55.83 24.74 -9.08
#